data_AF-A0A9X8CQD0-F1
#
_entry.id   AF-A0A9X8CQD0-F1
#
_cell.length_a   1.000
_cell.length_b   1.000
_cell.length_c   1.000
_cell.angle_alpha   90.00
_cell.angle_beta   90.00
_cell.angle_gamma   90.00
#
_symmetry.space_group_name_H-M   'P 1'
#
loop_
_entity.id
_entity.type
_entity.pdbx_description
1 polymer ?
#
loop_
_entity_poly.entity_id
_entity_poly.type
_entity_poly.pdbx_seq_one_letter_code
_entity_poly.pdbx_strand_id
1 'polypeptide(L)' 'MTWESMGREVRRVAVGTLRDNRGQGTTEYAILVGVLVVIAIVAILAFRERVSQLWSAIANGINSL' A
#
# COMPACT_ATOMS: atom_id res chain seq x y z
N MET A 1 -31.05 -22.66 28.74
CA MET A 1 -30.13 -21.85 27.89
C MET A 1 -31.00 -20.88 27.10
N THR A 2 -31.04 -19.61 27.51
CA THR A 2 -31.99 -18.63 26.96
C THR A 2 -31.40 -17.97 25.71
N TRP A 3 -32.21 -17.73 24.68
CA TRP A 3 -31.80 -17.05 23.44
C TRP A 3 -31.09 -15.70 23.70
N GLU A 4 -31.47 -15.01 24.77
CA GLU A 4 -30.81 -13.76 25.21
C GLU A 4 -29.37 -13.96 25.69
N SER A 5 -29.04 -15.10 26.28
CA SER A 5 -27.68 -15.41 26.72
C SER A 5 -26.74 -15.66 25.54
N MET A 6 -27.26 -16.24 24.46
CA MET A 6 -26.52 -16.51 23.23
C MET A 6 -26.23 -15.21 22.45
N GLY A 7 -27.19 -14.30 22.37
CA GLY A 7 -26.99 -12.99 21.73
C GLY A 7 -25.95 -12.12 22.43
N ARG A 8 -25.87 -12.18 23.76
CA ARG A 8 -24.84 -11.46 24.53
C ARG A 8 -23.44 -12.04 24.32
N GLU A 9 -23.31 -13.35 24.20
CA GLU A 9 -22.03 -14.00 23.95
C GLU A 9 -21.52 -13.75 22.53
N VAL A 10 -22.39 -13.87 21.52
CA VAL A 10 -22.07 -13.53 20.13
C VAL A 10 -21.64 -12.06 20.01
N ARG A 11 -22.33 -11.14 20.70
CA ARG A 11 -21.95 -9.73 20.71
C ARG A 11 -20.62 -9.49 21.42
N ARG A 12 -20.34 -10.22 22.50
CA ARG A 12 -19.07 -10.13 23.25
C ARG A 12 -17.89 -10.62 22.40
N VAL A 13 -18.05 -11.74 21.71
CA VAL A 13 -17.03 -12.29 20.80
C VAL A 13 -16.81 -11.34 19.62
N ALA A 14 -17.88 -10.86 18.97
CA ALA A 14 -17.77 -9.93 17.84
C ALA A 14 -17.06 -8.62 18.23
N VAL A 15 -17.38 -8.04 19.40
CA VAL A 15 -16.72 -6.84 19.91
C VAL A 15 -15.27 -7.12 20.35
N GLY A 16 -14.98 -8.32 20.85
CA GLY A 16 -13.63 -8.77 21.22
C GLY A 16 -12.73 -8.92 20.00
N THR A 17 -13.23 -9.54 18.93
CA THR A 17 -12.50 -9.73 17.67
C THR A 17 -12.26 -8.39 16.95
N LEU A 18 -13.23 -7.47 16.96
CA LEU A 18 -13.06 -6.13 16.36
C LEU A 18 -12.09 -5.24 17.15
N ARG A 19 -11.84 -5.53 18.44
CA ARG A 19 -10.86 -4.82 19.27
C ARG A 19 -9.48 -5.45 19.24
N ASP A 20 -9.33 -6.64 18.66
CA ASP A 20 -8.05 -7.33 18.64
C ASP A 20 -7.13 -6.77 17.56
N ASN A 21 -6.31 -5.80 17.96
CA ASN A 21 -5.23 -5.23 17.14
C ASN A 21 -3.99 -6.14 17.11
N ARG A 22 -4.03 -7.33 17.74
CA ARG A 22 -2.88 -8.25 17.79
C ARG A 22 -2.82 -9.07 16.50
N GLY A 23 -2.09 -8.53 15.54
CA GLY A 23 -1.85 -9.15 14.22
C GLY A 23 -1.93 -8.14 13.07
N GLN A 24 -2.57 -6.99 13.29
CA GLN A 24 -2.73 -5.85 12.37
C GLN A 24 -1.44 -5.02 12.11
N GLY A 25 -0.27 -5.63 12.28
CA GLY A 25 0.97 -4.99 11.86
C GLY A 25 1.25 -5.32 10.40
N THR A 26 1.37 -6.61 10.10
CA THR A 26 1.95 -7.12 8.87
C THR A 26 1.04 -6.95 7.66
N THR A 27 -0.29 -7.05 7.83
CA THR A 27 -1.25 -6.83 6.74
C THR A 27 -1.31 -5.36 6.35
N GLU A 28 -1.26 -4.45 7.32
CA GLU A 28 -1.26 -3.00 7.16
C GLU A 28 0.02 -2.55 6.47
N TYR A 29 1.18 -3.05 6.91
CA TYR A 29 2.44 -2.83 6.21
C TYR A 29 2.41 -3.41 4.80
N ALA A 30 1.82 -4.59 4.57
CA ALA A 30 1.74 -5.18 3.24
C ALA A 30 0.87 -4.37 2.28
N ILE A 31 -0.25 -3.81 2.75
CA ILE A 31 -1.12 -2.94 1.94
C ILE A 31 -0.40 -1.63 1.64
N LEU A 32 0.20 -1.00 2.66
CA LEU A 32 0.94 0.26 2.47
C LEU A 32 2.12 0.08 1.51
N VAL A 33 2.92 -0.97 1.68
CA VAL A 33 4.02 -1.31 0.78
C VAL A 33 3.49 -1.61 -0.63
N GLY A 34 2.38 -2.35 -0.75
CA GLY A 34 1.74 -2.63 -2.03
C GLY A 34 1.34 -1.34 -2.77
N VAL A 35 0.71 -0.40 -2.08
CA VAL A 35 0.34 0.91 -2.65
C VAL A 35 1.58 1.71 -3.05
N LEU A 36 2.62 1.74 -2.23
CA LEU A 36 3.88 2.44 -2.56
C LEU A 36 4.54 1.88 -3.83
N VAL A 37 4.57 0.56 -4.00
CA VAL A 37 5.12 -0.08 -5.19
C VAL A 37 4.29 0.25 -6.43
N VAL A 38 2.96 0.23 -6.33
CA VAL A 38 2.08 0.61 -7.44
C VAL A 38 2.34 2.05 -7.90
N ILE A 39 2.45 2.99 -6.95
CA ILE A 39 2.75 4.39 -7.26
C ILE A 39 4.13 4.51 -7.95
N ALA A 40 5.13 3.78 -7.48
CA ALA A 40 6.47 3.78 -8.09
C ALA A 40 6.45 3.26 -9.54
N ILE A 41 5.73 2.17 -9.81
CA ILE A 41 5.57 1.62 -11.17
C ILE A 41 4.87 2.63 -12.07
N VAL A 42 3.76 3.21 -11.61
CA VAL A 42 3.01 4.22 -12.38
C VAL A 42 3.90 5.44 -12.70
N ALA A 43 4.69 5.91 -11.72
CA ALA A 43 5.62 7.01 -11.93
C ALA A 43 6.69 6.67 -12.98
N ILE A 44 7.32 5.49 -12.89
CA ILE A 44 8.31 5.06 -13.88
C ILE A 44 7.68 5.02 -15.28
N LEU A 45 6.50 4.42 -15.43
CA LEU A 45 5.83 4.34 -16.73
C LEU A 45 5.43 5.72 -17.28
N ALA A 46 4.98 6.63 -16.42
CA ALA A 46 4.59 7.98 -16.82
C ALA A 46 5.80 8.85 -17.22
N PHE A 47 6.94 8.68 -16.55
CA PHE A 47 8.09 9.57 -16.69
C PHE A 47 9.26 8.98 -17.50
N ARG A 48 9.27 7.68 -17.84
CA ARG A 48 10.39 7.01 -18.54
C ARG A 48 10.85 7.74 -19.81
N GLU A 49 9.90 8.21 -20.63
CA GLU A 49 10.21 8.86 -21.91
C GLU A 49 10.83 10.24 -21.68
N ARG A 50 10.37 10.96 -20.65
CA ARG A 50 10.91 12.27 -20.27
C ARG A 50 12.32 12.15 -19.70
N VAL A 51 12.57 11.13 -18.88
CA VAL A 51 13.91 10.85 -18.35
C VAL A 51 14.88 10.49 -19.49
N SER A 52 14.44 9.68 -20.45
CA SER A 52 15.23 9.36 -21.66
C SER A 52 15.58 10.62 -22.47
N GLN A 53 14.59 11.47 -22.74
CA GLN A 53 14.79 12.74 -23.46
C GLN A 53 15.77 13.67 -22.74
N LEU A 54 15.65 13.81 -21.41
CA LEU A 54 16.57 14.60 -20.60
C LEU A 54 18.00 14.04 -20.68
N TRP A 55 18.14 12.72 -20.59
CA TRP A 55 19.44 12.08 -20.70
C TRP A 55 20.08 12.30 -22.08
N SER A 56 19.31 12.14 -23.16
CA SER A 56 19.78 12.42 -24.52
C SER A 56 20.19 13.89 -24.70
N ALA A 57 19.43 14.83 -24.16
CA ALA A 57 19.76 16.25 -24.22
C ALA A 57 21.07 16.57 -23.47
N ILE A 58 21.28 15.98 -22.30
CA ILE A 58 22.52 16.12 -21.51
C ILE A 58 23.71 15.50 -22.27
N ALA A 59 23.55 14.29 -22.80
CA ALA A 59 24.60 13.61 -23.55
C ALA A 59 25.02 14.39 -24.80
N ASN A 60 24.06 14.97 -25.53
CA ASN A 60 24.33 15.81 -26.69
C ASN A 60 25.04 17.11 -26.29
N GLY A 61 24.63 17.75 -25.20
CA GLY A 61 25.29 18.95 -24.68
C GLY A 61 26.75 18.71 -24.31
N ILE A 62 27.06 17.56 -23.69
CA ILE A 62 28.44 17.16 -23.35
C ILE A 62 29.27 16.88 -24.62
N ASN A 63 28.72 16.17 -25.61
CA ASN A 63 29.44 15.84 -26.85
C ASN A 63 29.60 17.01 -27.82
N SER A 64 28.88 18.11 -27.60
CA SER A 64 28.98 19.33 -28.41
C SER A 64 30.02 20.35 -27.92
N LEU A 65 30.63 20.09 -26.75
CA LEU A 65 31.75 20.84 -26.17
C LEU A 65 33.08 20.21 -26.60
#